data_AF-A0A936FM07-F1
#
_entry.id   AF-A0A936FM07-F1
#
_cell.length_a   1.000
_cell.length_b   1.000
_cell.length_c   1.000
_cell.angle_alpha   90.00
_cell.angle_beta   90.00
_cell.angle_gamma   90.00
#
_symmetry.space_group_name_H-M   'P 1'
#
loop_
_entity.id
_entity.type
_entity.pdbx_description
1 polymer ?
#
loop_
_entity_poly.entity_id
_entity_poly.type
_entity_poly.pdbx_seq_one_letter_code
_entity_poly.pdbx_strand_id
1 'polypeptide(L)' 'MIELSNEERQVCEIWSRVMGYCRPVSSWNIGKKGEFAERKYFTEKTAARLIHGTKEITHAHA' A
#
# COMPACT_ATOMS: atom_id res chain seq x y z
N MET A 1 -7.11 0.71 -25.67
CA MET A 1 -6.43 -0.05 -24.60
C MET A 1 -6.58 -1.52 -24.97
N ILE A 2 -5.49 -2.27 -25.08
CA ILE A 2 -5.56 -3.69 -25.48
C ILE A 2 -5.72 -4.50 -24.19
N GLU A 3 -6.79 -5.28 -24.11
CA GLU A 3 -7.02 -6.25 -23.03
C GLU A 3 -6.54 -7.63 -23.49
N LEU A 4 -5.66 -8.25 -22.71
CA LEU A 4 -5.17 -9.61 -22.95
C LEU A 4 -5.98 -10.62 -22.13
N SER A 5 -6.29 -11.77 -22.72
CA SER A 5 -6.84 -12.92 -21.98
C SER A 5 -5.83 -13.44 -20.96
N ASN A 6 -6.25 -14.30 -20.02
CA ASN A 6 -5.33 -14.83 -19.01
C ASN A 6 -4.27 -15.76 -19.62
N GLU A 7 -4.62 -16.45 -20.70
CA GLU A 7 -3.76 -17.40 -21.41
C GLU A 7 -2.67 -16.70 -22.21
N GLU A 8 -2.90 -15.46 -22.63
CA GLU A 8 -1.95 -14.62 -23.36
C GLU A 8 -0.97 -13.88 -22.42
N ARG A 9 -1.20 -13.93 -21.09
CA ARG A 9 -0.38 -13.21 -20.11
C ARG A 9 0.83 -14.03 -19.68
N GLN A 10 1.98 -13.36 -19.63
CA GLN A 10 3.18 -13.90 -19.00
C GLN A 10 3.12 -13.69 -17.48
N VAL A 11 3.46 -14.73 -16.70
CA VAL A 11 3.60 -14.62 -15.24
C VAL A 11 4.73 -13.66 -14.90
N CYS A 12 4.45 -12.67 -14.07
CA CYS A 12 5.41 -11.68 -13.58
C CYS A 12 5.68 -11.92 -12.10
N GLU A 13 6.95 -12.09 -11.74
CA GLU A 13 7.33 -12.15 -10.33
C GLU A 13 7.41 -10.75 -9.74
N ILE A 14 6.68 -10.52 -8.66
CA ILE A 14 6.66 -9.24 -7.96
C ILE A 14 7.74 -9.28 -6.87
N TRP A 15 8.61 -8.26 -6.87
CA TRP A 15 9.68 -8.10 -5.89
C TRP A 15 9.41 -6.91 -4.97
N SER A 16 9.83 -7.04 -3.70
CA SER A 16 9.52 -6.06 -2.65
C SER A 16 10.71 -5.86 -1.72
N ARG A 17 10.84 -4.66 -1.14
CA ARG A 17 11.90 -4.36 -0.17
C ARG A 17 11.50 -4.83 1.22
N VAL A 18 12.31 -5.72 1.80
CA VAL A 18 12.16 -6.23 3.17
C VAL A 18 13.45 -5.94 3.94
N MET A 19 13.36 -5.15 5.02
CA MET A 19 14.47 -4.86 5.94
C MET A 19 15.79 -4.41 5.28
N GLY A 20 15.76 -3.88 4.06
CA GLY A 20 16.95 -3.36 3.37
C GLY A 20 17.28 -4.01 2.02
N TYR A 21 16.75 -5.20 1.73
CA TYR A 21 17.02 -5.94 0.48
C TYR A 21 15.73 -6.33 -0.27
N CYS A 22 15.86 -6.69 -1.54
CA CYS A 22 14.74 -7.13 -2.37
C CYS A 22 14.49 -8.63 -2.22
N ARG A 23 13.24 -9.00 -1.96
CA ARG A 23 12.79 -10.40 -1.85
C ARG A 23 11.54 -10.61 -2.71
N PRO A 24 11.41 -11.73 -3.42
CA PRO A 24 10.21 -12.01 -4.19
C PRO A 24 9.02 -12.22 -3.27
N VAL A 25 7.88 -11.64 -3.65
CA VAL A 25 6.61 -11.71 -2.90
C VAL A 25 6.08 -13.15 -2.86
N SER A 26 6.36 -13.93 -3.91
CA SER A 26 6.06 -15.38 -4.01
C SER A 26 6.65 -16.19 -2.84
N SER A 27 7.78 -15.75 -2.28
CA SER A 27 8.50 -16.41 -1.18
C SER A 27 7.99 -16.04 0.22
N TRP A 28 6.96 -15.19 0.34
CA TRP A 28 6.49 -14.72 1.65
C TRP A 28 5.73 -15.81 2.42
N ASN A 29 6.11 -16.02 3.67
CA ASN A 29 5.37 -16.84 4.62
C ASN A 29 4.17 -16.08 5.21
N ILE A 30 3.31 -16.77 5.97
CA ILE A 30 2.08 -16.19 6.54
C ILE A 30 2.39 -15.01 7.46
N GLY A 31 3.41 -15.12 8.33
CA GLY A 31 3.81 -14.04 9.23
C GLY A 31 4.25 -12.77 8.50
N LYS A 32 5.04 -12.91 7.42
CA LYS A 32 5.51 -11.78 6.62
C LYS A 32 4.37 -11.09 5.85
N LYS A 33 3.36 -11.86 5.41
CA LYS A 33 2.13 -11.33 4.81
C LYS A 33 1.35 -10.50 5.83
N GLY A 34 1.19 -11.03 7.06
CA GLY A 34 0.55 -10.31 8.17
C GLY A 34 1.27 -9.00 8.51
N GLU A 35 2.59 -9.06 8.75
CA GLU A 35 3.40 -7.87 9.03
C GLU A 35 3.30 -6.83 7.90
N PHE A 36 3.29 -7.26 6.63
CA PHE A 36 3.14 -6.34 5.50
C PHE A 36 1.76 -5.67 5.47
N ALA A 37 0.69 -6.41 5.78
CA ALA A 37 -0.67 -5.87 5.80
C ALA A 37 -0.89 -4.80 6.89
N GLU A 38 -0.15 -4.89 7.99
CA GLU A 38 -0.19 -3.92 9.09
C GLU A 38 0.65 -2.66 8.83
N ARG A 39 1.45 -2.62 7.75
CA ARG A 39 2.28 -1.45 7.43
C ARG A 39 1.41 -0.25 7.10
N LYS A 40 1.69 0.85 7.79
CA LYS A 40 1.10 2.16 7.48
C LYS A 40 2.00 2.90 6.50
N TYR A 41 1.45 3.19 5.32
CA TYR A 41 2.15 3.98 4.30
C TYR A 41 1.98 5.47 4.56
N PHE A 42 3.00 6.21 4.18
CA PHE A 42 2.89 7.66 4.11
C PHE A 42 1.80 8.04 3.09
N THR A 43 0.95 8.98 3.48
CA THR A 43 0.03 9.66 2.57
C THR A 43 0.07 11.15 2.89
N GLU A 44 0.20 11.99 1.87
CA GLU A 44 0.32 13.44 2.04
C GLU A 44 -0.86 14.00 2.85
N LYS A 45 -2.09 13.59 2.55
CA LYS A 45 -3.30 13.97 3.28
C LYS A 45 -3.20 13.66 4.78
N THR A 46 -2.70 12.48 5.15
CA THR A 46 -2.57 12.09 6.56
C THR A 46 -1.47 12.90 7.26
N ALA A 47 -0.35 13.14 6.57
CA ALA A 47 0.74 13.95 7.10
C ALA A 47 0.35 15.43 7.25
N ALA A 48 -0.31 16.00 6.25
CA ALA A 48 -0.82 17.37 6.27
C ALA A 48 -1.83 17.58 7.41
N ARG A 49 -2.73 16.61 7.65
CA ARG A 49 -3.68 16.66 8.78
C ARG A 49 -2.98 16.69 10.14
N LEU A 50 -1.86 15.97 10.29
CA LEU A 50 -1.08 15.97 11.54
C LEU A 50 -0.33 17.29 11.76
N ILE A 51 0.16 17.92 10.69
CA ILE A 51 0.93 19.17 10.74
C ILE A 51 0.02 20.40 10.92
N HIS A 52 -1.12 20.43 10.23
CA HIS A 52 -2.00 21.60 10.18
C HIS A 52 -3.12 21.60 11.23
N GLY A 53 -3.13 20.62 12.15
CA GLY A 53 -4.03 20.54 13.31
C GLY A 53 -5.46 20.99 13.01
N THR A 54 -6.30 20.09 12.46
CA THR A 54 -7.77 20.21 12.38
C THR A 54 -8.33 21.64 12.47
N LYS A 55 -8.13 22.46 11.44
CA LYS A 55 -8.98 23.64 11.21
C LYS A 55 -10.23 23.27 10.41
N GLU A 56 -10.93 22.20 10.78
CA GLU A 56 -12.32 21.95 10.34
C GLU A 56 -13.00 21.06 11.38
N ILE A 57 -13.50 21.68 12.45
CA ILE A 57 -14.58 21.13 13.24
C ILE A 57 -15.60 22.25 13.39
N THR A 58 -16.86 21.95 13.05
CA THR A 58 -18.09 22.74 13.13
C THR A 58 -18.45 23.64 11.93
N HIS A 59 -19.04 23.05 10.88
CA HIS A 59 -20.26 23.55 10.24
C HIS A 59 -21.00 22.41 9.55
N ALA A 60 -21.62 21.53 10.34
CA ALA A 60 -22.65 20.61 9.85
C ALA A 60 -23.57 20.28 11.02
N HIS A 61 -24.53 21.18 11.28
CA HIS A 61 -25.87 20.95 11.83
C HIS A 61 -26.50 22.33 12.12
N ALA A 62 -27.25 22.85 11.15
CA ALA A 62 -28.40 23.74 11.32
C ALA A 62 -29.26 23.63 10.06
#